data_AF-A0A2P4SB46-F1
#
_entry.id   AF-A0A2P4SB46-F1
#
_cell.length_a   1.000
_cell.length_b   1.000
_cell.length_c   1.000
_cell.angle_alpha   90.00
_cell.angle_beta   90.00
_cell.angle_gamma   90.00
#
_symmetry.space_group_name_H-M   'P 1'
#
loop_
_entity.id
_entity.type
_entity.pdbx_description
1 polymer ?
#
loop_
_entity_poly.entity_id
_entity_poly.type
_entity_poly.pdbx_seq_one_letter_code
_entity_poly.pdbx_strand_id
1 'polypeptide(L)'
;MDRRGGLQKSMKAAFEGRNTNREASATSLTSEPYSITSVPAGDHYTMMDFASTYFREAQFMTELKGTPAEKKTIADMVQYTKVPIQESLLRYSDSELNELATKSFMTLMRFMGDQPKLKNQDDAQCVYEILQLCKEKESLHDEVYCQVIKQVTLNPKQESVLRGWLLLNLLTGFFLPSNILMPYATKFLQQASGDPSSTHHDIAKVCQSNLRKNFMYGGRRHLPFPVEMDALLKGRSARRLEVLMFGGVEYVTRIRTFTVAKELLQEICEQMGAGEQEEMQEFALFAIRKASDKNGK
;
A
#
# COMPACT_ATOMS: atom_id res chain seq x y z
N MET A 1 -1.40 5.71 83.80
CA MET A 1 -0.74 4.97 84.90
C MET A 1 0.07 3.84 84.30
N ASP A 2 1.30 3.71 84.76
CA ASP A 2 2.40 2.87 84.27
C ASP A 2 2.10 1.37 84.06
N ARG A 3 2.79 0.75 83.09
CA ARG A 3 4.03 -0.06 83.28
C ARG A 3 4.46 -0.65 81.91
N ARG A 4 5.64 -0.30 81.39
CA ARG A 4 6.97 -0.94 81.54
C ARG A 4 6.95 -2.41 81.10
N GLY A 5 7.85 -2.93 80.27
CA GLY A 5 9.09 -2.51 79.60
C GLY A 5 9.43 -3.65 78.61
N GLY A 6 10.46 -3.66 77.77
CA GLY A 6 11.65 -2.87 77.59
C GLY A 6 12.72 -3.78 76.95
N LEU A 7 13.56 -3.18 76.08
CA LEU A 7 14.97 -3.54 75.79
C LEU A 7 15.21 -4.83 74.97
N GLN A 8 16.10 -4.91 73.96
CA GLN A 8 17.42 -4.29 73.67
C GLN A 8 17.66 -4.30 72.13
N LYS A 9 18.11 -3.23 71.44
CA LYS A 9 19.51 -2.79 71.17
C LYS A 9 20.44 -3.92 70.65
N SER A 10 21.35 -3.77 69.67
CA SER A 10 21.81 -2.71 68.75
C SER A 10 22.99 -3.26 67.92
N MET A 11 23.27 -2.65 66.75
CA MET A 11 24.59 -2.44 66.09
C MET A 11 25.28 -3.50 65.19
N LYS A 12 25.39 -3.10 63.91
CA LYS A 12 26.57 -2.98 63.00
C LYS A 12 27.81 -3.88 63.23
N ALA A 13 28.24 -4.56 62.16
CA ALA A 13 29.58 -4.44 61.57
C ALA A 13 29.67 -5.16 60.19
N ALA A 14 30.50 -4.60 59.31
CA ALA A 14 30.89 -5.12 57.99
C ALA A 14 32.11 -6.05 58.09
N PHE A 15 32.34 -6.97 57.12
CA PHE A 15 33.59 -7.11 56.35
C PHE A 15 33.54 -8.22 55.26
N GLU A 16 33.99 -7.83 54.06
CA GLU A 16 34.60 -8.49 52.87
C GLU A 16 34.48 -9.99 52.52
N GLY A 17 34.39 -10.24 51.19
CA GLY A 17 34.79 -11.51 50.55
C GLY A 17 34.52 -11.67 49.04
N ARG A 18 35.42 -11.12 48.19
CA ARG A 18 35.86 -11.53 46.83
C ARG A 18 34.88 -11.92 45.68
N ASN A 19 35.00 -11.13 44.60
CA ASN A 19 34.99 -11.44 43.16
C ASN A 19 34.69 -12.86 42.66
N THR A 20 33.73 -12.95 41.72
CA THR A 20 33.94 -13.57 40.39
C THR A 20 33.05 -12.91 39.31
N ASN A 21 33.66 -12.69 38.15
CA ASN A 21 33.11 -12.07 36.95
C ASN A 21 31.88 -12.80 36.37
N ARG A 22 30.89 -12.05 35.90
CA ARG A 22 30.31 -12.27 34.56
C ARG A 22 29.50 -11.06 34.10
N GLU A 23 30.04 -10.37 33.11
CA GLU A 23 29.38 -9.33 32.32
C GLU A 23 28.12 -9.89 31.65
N ALA A 24 27.00 -9.20 31.80
CA ALA A 24 25.85 -9.32 30.91
C ALA A 24 25.33 -7.90 30.66
N SER A 25 25.81 -7.31 29.58
CA SER A 25 25.36 -6.02 29.05
C SER A 25 23.86 -6.10 28.72
N ALA A 26 23.06 -5.34 29.45
CA ALA A 26 21.67 -5.07 29.09
C ALA A 26 21.65 -3.84 28.16
N THR A 27 21.57 -4.09 26.85
CA THR A 27 21.39 -3.05 25.84
C THR A 27 19.92 -2.64 25.82
N SER A 28 19.64 -1.47 26.39
CA SER A 28 18.35 -0.79 26.28
C SER A 28 18.13 -0.36 24.83
N LEU A 29 17.18 -1.00 24.15
CA LEU A 29 16.72 -0.58 22.82
C LEU A 29 15.55 0.40 22.99
N THR A 30 15.88 1.68 23.10
CA THR A 30 14.93 2.77 22.84
C THR A 30 14.69 2.82 21.33
N SER A 31 13.46 2.51 20.91
CA SER A 31 13.02 2.64 19.53
C SER A 31 12.71 4.10 19.24
N GLU A 32 13.56 4.76 18.46
CA GLU A 32 13.24 6.09 17.92
C GLU A 32 12.23 5.98 16.77
N PRO A 33 11.25 6.91 16.67
CA PRO A 33 10.31 6.94 15.58
C PRO A 33 11.00 7.44 14.31
N TYR A 34 11.05 6.58 13.27
CA TYR A 34 11.55 6.94 11.96
C TYR A 34 10.78 8.16 11.41
N SER A 35 11.50 9.28 11.33
CA SER A 35 11.02 10.50 10.70
C SER A 35 10.76 10.24 9.23
N ILE A 36 9.56 10.62 8.77
CA ILE A 36 9.21 10.69 7.36
C ILE A 36 10.11 11.76 6.74
N THR A 37 11.22 11.33 6.12
CA THR A 37 12.10 12.21 5.37
C THR A 37 11.32 12.78 4.19
N SER A 38 11.12 14.09 4.19
CA SER A 38 10.81 14.85 2.98
C SER A 38 11.89 14.55 1.94
N VAL A 39 11.54 13.84 0.88
CA VAL A 39 12.46 13.58 -0.22
C VAL A 39 12.82 14.93 -0.86
N PRO A 40 14.11 15.27 -1.04
CA PRO A 40 14.51 16.52 -1.69
C PRO A 40 14.03 16.54 -3.14
N ALA A 41 13.68 17.72 -3.64
CA ALA A 41 13.33 17.98 -5.04
C ALA A 41 14.54 17.86 -5.99
N GLY A 42 15.18 16.70 -6.03
CA GLY A 42 16.21 16.34 -7.01
C GLY A 42 15.65 15.36 -8.06
N ASP A 43 16.35 15.23 -9.18
CA ASP A 43 16.02 14.26 -10.26
C ASP A 43 16.17 12.80 -9.82
N HIS A 44 16.67 12.50 -8.63
CA HIS A 44 16.86 11.14 -8.11
C HIS A 44 15.53 10.38 -7.91
N TYR A 45 15.55 9.06 -8.15
CA TYR A 45 14.40 8.15 -8.03
C TYR A 45 13.38 8.23 -9.17
N THR A 46 13.81 8.49 -10.40
CA THR A 46 12.92 8.30 -11.56
C THR A 46 12.71 6.82 -11.85
N MET A 47 11.57 6.49 -12.47
CA MET A 47 11.36 5.12 -12.96
C MET A 47 12.41 4.69 -13.99
N MET A 48 13.04 5.64 -14.69
CA MET A 48 14.16 5.36 -15.60
C MET A 48 15.40 4.89 -14.82
N ASP A 49 15.72 5.53 -13.69
CA ASP A 49 16.82 5.11 -12.82
C ASP A 49 16.58 3.69 -12.29
N PHE A 50 15.35 3.40 -11.85
CA PHE A 50 14.97 2.06 -11.41
C PHE A 50 15.12 1.04 -12.54
N ALA A 51 14.56 1.33 -13.71
CA ALA A 51 14.64 0.42 -14.86
C ALA A 51 16.09 0.14 -15.28
N SER A 52 16.96 1.16 -15.27
CA SER A 52 18.38 1.00 -15.62
C SER A 52 19.11 -0.03 -14.74
N THR A 53 18.67 -0.21 -13.49
CA THR A 53 19.33 -1.08 -12.51
C THR A 53 18.65 -2.44 -12.40
N TYR A 54 17.31 -2.46 -12.39
CA TYR A 54 16.52 -3.65 -12.03
C TYR A 54 15.80 -4.32 -13.20
N PHE A 55 15.63 -3.65 -14.35
CA PHE A 55 14.97 -4.29 -15.48
C PHE A 55 15.91 -5.26 -16.19
N ARG A 56 15.38 -6.41 -16.58
CA ARG A 56 16.10 -7.46 -17.29
C ARG A 56 16.75 -6.94 -18.58
N GLU A 57 15.99 -6.17 -19.37
CA GLU A 57 16.46 -5.65 -20.67
C GLU A 57 17.64 -4.67 -20.50
N ALA A 58 17.64 -3.85 -19.45
CA ALA A 58 18.74 -2.93 -19.16
C ALA A 58 20.03 -3.66 -18.72
N GLN A 59 19.90 -4.74 -17.93
CA GLN A 59 21.02 -5.58 -17.54
C GLN A 59 21.66 -6.25 -18.77
N PHE A 60 20.84 -6.77 -19.68
CA PHE A 60 21.30 -7.38 -20.92
C PHE A 60 22.01 -6.38 -21.86
N MET A 61 21.50 -5.14 -21.96
CA MET A 61 22.16 -4.06 -22.71
C MET A 61 23.51 -3.64 -22.12
N THR A 62 23.69 -3.78 -20.81
CA THR A 62 24.96 -3.48 -20.15
C THR A 62 25.98 -4.60 -20.37
N GLU A 63 25.52 -5.85 -20.46
CA GLU A 63 26.33 -7.05 -20.71
C GLU A 63 26.78 -7.17 -22.18
N LEU A 64 25.94 -6.79 -23.14
CA LEU A 64 26.24 -6.81 -24.58
C LEU A 64 26.68 -5.43 -25.09
N LYS A 65 27.93 -5.06 -24.81
CA LYS A 65 28.62 -4.02 -25.58
C LYS A 65 28.88 -4.52 -27.01
N GLY A 66 27.87 -4.41 -27.89
CA GLY A 66 28.07 -4.50 -29.33
C GLY A 66 27.03 -5.31 -30.08
N THR A 67 25.99 -4.65 -30.58
CA THR A 67 25.47 -4.78 -31.97
C THR A 67 24.36 -3.75 -32.20
N PRO A 68 24.22 -3.17 -33.41
CA PRO A 68 23.24 -2.13 -33.70
C PRO A 68 21.95 -2.75 -34.24
N ALA A 69 21.12 -3.28 -33.35
CA ALA A 69 19.74 -3.60 -33.68
C ALA A 69 18.84 -2.85 -32.69
N GLU A 70 18.22 -1.77 -33.19
CA GLU A 70 17.28 -0.87 -32.51
C GLU A 70 17.68 -0.47 -31.08
N LYS A 71 18.34 0.69 -30.93
CA LYS A 71 18.64 1.28 -29.62
C LYS A 71 17.33 1.69 -28.92
N LYS A 72 16.61 0.72 -28.35
CA LYS A 72 15.62 1.00 -27.32
C LYS A 72 16.33 1.72 -26.19
N THR A 73 15.89 2.94 -25.93
CA THR A 73 16.40 3.73 -24.83
C THR A 73 15.79 3.22 -23.53
N ILE A 74 16.43 3.46 -22.37
CA ILE A 74 15.85 3.13 -21.06
C ILE A 74 14.46 3.78 -20.89
N ALA A 75 14.26 4.97 -21.49
CA ALA A 75 12.95 5.62 -21.58
C ALA A 75 11.88 4.73 -22.26
N ASP A 76 12.26 3.97 -23.30
CA ASP A 76 11.35 3.09 -24.02
C ASP A 76 10.94 1.88 -23.16
N MET A 77 11.79 1.48 -22.21
CA MET A 77 11.50 0.38 -21.28
C MET A 77 10.46 0.77 -20.24
N VAL A 78 10.36 2.06 -19.88
CA VAL A 78 9.42 2.55 -18.86
C VAL A 78 8.15 3.17 -19.44
N GLN A 79 8.05 3.33 -20.76
CA GLN A 79 6.86 3.88 -21.42
C GLN A 79 5.90 2.79 -21.93
N TYR A 80 4.69 3.22 -22.24
CA TYR A 80 3.62 2.38 -22.78
C TYR A 80 4.07 1.54 -23.99
N THR A 81 3.64 0.28 -24.00
CA THR A 81 3.75 -0.60 -25.17
C THR A 81 2.39 -1.13 -25.60
N LYS A 82 2.18 -1.20 -26.91
CA LYS A 82 1.02 -1.85 -27.53
C LYS A 82 1.21 -3.37 -27.65
N VAL A 83 2.45 -3.85 -27.61
CA VAL A 83 2.80 -5.26 -27.76
C VAL A 83 2.95 -5.89 -26.37
N PRO A 84 2.32 -7.06 -26.13
CA PRO A 84 2.50 -7.81 -24.89
C PRO A 84 3.96 -8.20 -24.65
N ILE A 85 4.40 -8.08 -23.40
CA ILE A 85 5.74 -8.55 -23.00
C ILE A 85 5.83 -10.08 -23.10
N GLN A 86 6.99 -10.57 -23.52
CA GLN A 86 7.30 -12.00 -23.62
C GLN A 86 8.00 -12.54 -22.38
N GLU A 87 8.66 -11.67 -21.62
CA GLU A 87 9.30 -11.94 -20.34
C GLU A 87 8.92 -10.85 -19.33
N SER A 88 9.11 -11.10 -18.03
CA SER A 88 8.88 -10.10 -16.98
C SER A 88 9.83 -8.91 -17.13
N LEU A 89 9.39 -7.75 -16.63
CA LEU A 89 10.23 -6.53 -16.59
C LEU A 89 11.40 -6.73 -15.62
N LEU A 90 11.13 -7.28 -14.44
CA LEU A 90 12.11 -7.63 -13.42
C LEU A 90 12.72 -9.01 -13.68
N ARG A 91 13.93 -9.22 -13.17
CA ARG A 91 14.61 -10.52 -13.28
C ARG A 91 14.13 -11.46 -12.17
N TYR A 92 13.51 -12.58 -12.56
CA TYR A 92 13.19 -13.69 -11.68
C TYR A 92 13.97 -14.95 -12.08
N SER A 93 14.55 -15.64 -11.09
CA SER A 93 15.21 -16.93 -11.29
C SER A 93 14.23 -18.07 -11.57
N ASP A 94 12.98 -17.92 -11.11
CA ASP A 94 11.91 -18.90 -11.26
C ASP A 94 11.13 -18.68 -12.57
N SER A 95 11.06 -19.71 -13.41
CA SER A 95 10.31 -19.68 -14.67
C SER A 95 8.81 -19.48 -14.45
N GLU A 96 8.25 -20.02 -13.36
CA GLU A 96 6.82 -19.88 -13.05
C GLU A 96 6.47 -18.41 -12.78
N LEU A 97 7.32 -17.68 -12.05
CA LEU A 97 7.11 -16.26 -11.80
C LEU A 97 7.18 -15.42 -13.08
N ASN A 98 8.08 -15.78 -14.01
CA ASN A 98 8.15 -15.12 -15.32
C ASN A 98 6.86 -15.34 -16.13
N GLU A 99 6.32 -16.57 -16.16
CA GLU A 99 5.06 -16.88 -16.84
C GLU A 99 3.86 -16.18 -16.20
N LEU A 100 3.81 -16.12 -14.86
CA LEU A 100 2.76 -15.40 -14.14
C LEU A 100 2.83 -13.90 -14.38
N ALA A 101 4.03 -13.31 -14.42
CA ALA A 101 4.25 -11.91 -14.73
C ALA A 101 3.78 -11.54 -16.14
N THR A 102 4.11 -12.35 -17.15
CA THR A 102 3.68 -12.11 -18.54
C THR A 102 2.17 -12.27 -18.70
N LYS A 103 1.58 -13.27 -18.02
CA LYS A 103 0.12 -13.43 -17.94
C LYS A 103 -0.55 -12.22 -17.27
N SER A 104 0.02 -11.73 -16.17
CA SER A 104 -0.45 -10.51 -15.47
C SER A 104 -0.46 -9.32 -16.40
N PHE A 105 0.63 -9.11 -17.16
CA PHE A 105 0.73 -8.03 -18.13
C PHE A 105 -0.33 -8.14 -19.23
N MET A 106 -0.57 -9.34 -19.75
CA MET A 106 -1.64 -9.56 -20.73
C MET A 106 -3.02 -9.22 -20.14
N THR A 107 -3.31 -9.65 -18.90
CA THR A 107 -4.57 -9.31 -18.22
C THR A 107 -4.69 -7.80 -17.96
N LEU A 108 -3.59 -7.11 -17.62
CA LEU A 108 -3.52 -5.66 -17.50
C LEU A 108 -3.90 -4.98 -18.83
N MET A 109 -3.30 -5.41 -19.94
CA MET A 109 -3.61 -4.84 -21.25
C MET A 109 -5.07 -5.08 -21.67
N ARG A 110 -5.64 -6.24 -21.32
CA ARG A 110 -7.07 -6.53 -21.56
C ARG A 110 -7.97 -5.62 -20.73
N PHE A 111 -7.62 -5.38 -19.47
CA PHE A 111 -8.34 -4.45 -18.60
C PHE A 111 -8.25 -3.01 -19.12
N MET A 112 -7.08 -2.57 -19.56
CA MET A 112 -6.85 -1.23 -20.11
C MET A 112 -7.45 -1.02 -21.51
N GLY A 113 -7.98 -2.08 -22.15
CA GLY A 113 -8.55 -2.01 -23.50
C GLY A 113 -7.51 -1.97 -24.63
N ASP A 114 -6.27 -2.35 -24.33
CA ASP A 114 -5.18 -2.42 -25.30
C ASP A 114 -5.09 -3.76 -26.02
N GLN A 115 -5.68 -4.81 -25.44
CA GLN A 115 -5.80 -6.15 -26.02
C GLN A 115 -7.26 -6.64 -25.93
N PRO A 116 -7.70 -7.50 -26.85
CA PRO A 116 -9.06 -8.04 -26.83
C PRO A 116 -9.25 -8.93 -25.59
N LYS A 117 -10.39 -8.75 -24.93
CA LYS A 117 -10.82 -9.58 -23.79
C LYS A 117 -11.21 -10.98 -24.26
N LEU A 118 -11.14 -11.95 -23.33
CA LEU A 118 -11.68 -13.29 -23.56
C LEU A 118 -13.21 -13.26 -23.59
N LYS A 119 -13.85 -14.25 -24.24
CA LYS A 119 -15.30 -14.27 -24.52
C LYS A 119 -16.23 -14.11 -23.30
N ASN A 120 -15.74 -14.30 -22.08
CA ASN A 120 -16.51 -14.15 -20.82
C ASN A 120 -15.76 -13.34 -19.75
N GLN A 121 -14.75 -12.56 -20.13
CA GLN A 121 -13.95 -11.80 -19.17
C GLN A 121 -14.45 -10.35 -19.12
N ASP A 122 -14.97 -9.94 -17.96
CA ASP A 122 -15.35 -8.55 -17.69
C ASP A 122 -14.19 -7.76 -17.04
N ASP A 123 -14.40 -6.45 -16.83
CA ASP A 123 -13.37 -5.59 -16.24
C ASP A 123 -13.05 -5.98 -14.79
N ALA A 124 -14.07 -6.40 -14.01
CA ALA A 124 -13.90 -6.79 -12.62
C ALA A 124 -13.07 -8.08 -12.49
N GLN A 125 -13.29 -9.04 -13.37
CA GLN A 125 -12.57 -10.30 -13.42
C GLN A 125 -11.09 -10.09 -13.76
N CYS A 126 -10.77 -9.22 -14.72
CA CYS A 126 -9.37 -8.87 -15.02
C CYS A 126 -8.66 -8.29 -13.78
N VAL A 127 -9.30 -7.35 -13.09
CA VAL A 127 -8.71 -6.73 -11.89
C VAL A 127 -8.58 -7.76 -10.77
N TYR A 128 -9.58 -8.61 -10.57
CA TYR A 128 -9.54 -9.65 -9.56
C TYR A 128 -8.41 -10.66 -9.81
N GLU A 129 -8.19 -11.07 -11.06
CA GLU A 129 -7.07 -11.95 -11.44
C GLU A 129 -5.72 -11.34 -11.05
N ILE A 130 -5.49 -10.05 -11.33
CA ILE A 130 -4.23 -9.37 -10.99
C ILE A 130 -4.07 -9.25 -9.47
N LEU A 131 -5.11 -8.80 -8.76
CA LEU A 131 -5.04 -8.65 -7.30
C LEU A 131 -4.88 -9.98 -6.58
N GLN A 132 -5.52 -11.04 -7.06
CA GLN A 132 -5.38 -12.39 -6.52
C GLN A 132 -3.95 -12.92 -6.74
N LEU A 133 -3.35 -12.67 -7.90
CA LEU A 133 -1.96 -13.01 -8.17
C LEU A 133 -1.01 -12.30 -7.18
N CYS A 134 -1.18 -10.99 -6.96
CA CYS A 134 -0.39 -10.26 -5.98
C CYS A 134 -0.59 -10.79 -4.55
N LYS A 135 -1.81 -11.25 -4.21
CA LYS A 135 -2.09 -11.83 -2.90
C LYS A 135 -1.39 -13.18 -2.69
N GLU A 136 -1.28 -13.99 -3.74
CA GLU A 136 -0.66 -15.32 -3.68
C GLU A 136 0.88 -15.27 -3.80
N LYS A 137 1.41 -14.28 -4.51
CA LYS A 137 2.84 -14.16 -4.84
C LYS A 137 3.34 -12.75 -4.51
N GLU A 138 3.82 -12.55 -3.28
CA GLU A 138 4.37 -11.25 -2.83
C GLU A 138 5.58 -10.79 -3.67
N SER A 139 6.36 -11.72 -4.21
CA SER A 139 7.49 -11.43 -5.10
C SER A 139 7.10 -10.71 -6.40
N LEU A 140 5.82 -10.75 -6.79
CA LEU A 140 5.30 -10.09 -8.00
C LEU A 140 4.76 -8.69 -7.74
N HIS A 141 4.76 -8.19 -6.50
CA HIS A 141 4.26 -6.84 -6.20
C HIS A 141 4.99 -5.79 -7.05
N ASP A 142 6.32 -5.77 -6.98
CA ASP A 142 7.13 -4.80 -7.71
C ASP A 142 6.95 -4.90 -9.23
N GLU A 143 6.83 -6.13 -9.76
CA GLU A 143 6.58 -6.36 -11.18
C GLU A 143 5.25 -5.75 -11.60
N VAL A 144 4.16 -6.04 -10.87
CA VAL A 144 2.84 -5.50 -11.22
C VAL A 144 2.81 -3.98 -11.09
N TYR A 145 3.47 -3.40 -10.08
CA TYR A 145 3.65 -1.95 -10.00
C TYR A 145 4.38 -1.39 -11.23
N CYS A 146 5.51 -1.99 -11.61
CA CYS A 146 6.29 -1.56 -12.78
C CYS A 146 5.49 -1.70 -14.08
N GLN A 147 4.75 -2.79 -14.25
CA GLN A 147 3.89 -3.03 -15.41
C GLN A 147 2.79 -1.96 -15.55
N VAL A 148 2.11 -1.63 -14.45
CA VAL A 148 1.07 -0.59 -14.46
C VAL A 148 1.66 0.78 -14.73
N ILE A 149 2.74 1.15 -14.03
CA ILE A 149 3.46 2.42 -14.24
C ILE A 149 3.92 2.54 -15.69
N LYS A 150 4.45 1.46 -16.27
CA LYS A 150 4.84 1.41 -17.68
C LYS A 150 3.66 1.72 -18.60
N GLN A 151 2.53 1.05 -18.40
CA GLN A 151 1.37 1.22 -19.29
C GLN A 151 0.65 2.57 -19.14
N VAL A 152 0.81 3.30 -18.03
CA VAL A 152 0.26 4.66 -17.90
C VAL A 152 1.23 5.75 -18.34
N THR A 153 2.53 5.45 -18.44
CA THR A 153 3.56 6.42 -18.84
C THR A 153 3.57 6.64 -20.35
N LEU A 154 3.32 7.88 -20.79
CA LEU A 154 3.27 8.29 -22.21
C LEU A 154 2.30 7.47 -23.08
N ASN A 155 1.20 7.00 -22.48
CA ASN A 155 0.17 6.27 -23.21
C ASN A 155 -0.77 7.25 -23.95
N PRO A 156 -0.92 7.12 -25.28
CA PRO A 156 -1.72 8.05 -26.09
C PRO A 156 -3.23 7.93 -25.87
N LYS A 157 -3.70 6.84 -25.26
CA LYS A 157 -5.13 6.58 -25.05
C LYS A 157 -5.55 6.95 -23.63
N GLN A 158 -6.28 8.06 -23.49
CA GLN A 158 -6.73 8.55 -22.18
C GLN A 158 -7.56 7.53 -21.38
N GLU A 159 -8.49 6.81 -22.05
CA GLU A 159 -9.28 5.76 -21.39
C GLU A 159 -8.43 4.61 -20.84
N SER A 160 -7.39 4.22 -21.57
CA SER A 160 -6.43 3.20 -21.13
C SER A 160 -5.64 3.70 -19.92
N VAL A 161 -5.15 4.95 -19.96
CA VAL A 161 -4.48 5.62 -18.82
C VAL A 161 -5.36 5.63 -17.57
N LEU A 162 -6.62 6.08 -17.67
CA LEU A 162 -7.55 6.13 -16.54
C LEU A 162 -7.78 4.75 -15.93
N ARG A 163 -7.93 3.71 -16.75
CA ARG A 163 -8.03 2.32 -16.30
C ARG A 163 -6.76 1.88 -15.57
N GLY A 164 -5.57 2.16 -16.11
CA GLY A 164 -4.30 1.85 -15.44
C GLY A 164 -4.16 2.53 -14.07
N TRP A 165 -4.51 3.82 -13.98
CA TRP A 165 -4.53 4.55 -12.70
C TRP A 165 -5.52 3.98 -11.69
N LEU A 166 -6.67 3.50 -12.16
CA LEU A 166 -7.65 2.85 -11.30
C LEU A 166 -7.12 1.54 -10.70
N LEU A 167 -6.38 0.75 -11.49
CA LEU A 167 -5.69 -0.43 -10.97
C LEU A 167 -4.57 -0.03 -10.00
N LEU A 168 -3.79 1.00 -10.30
CA LEU A 168 -2.75 1.51 -9.40
C LEU A 168 -3.33 1.98 -8.06
N ASN A 169 -4.50 2.60 -8.07
CA ASN A 169 -5.24 2.98 -6.87
C ASN A 169 -5.63 1.77 -6.01
N LEU A 170 -5.99 0.66 -6.64
CA LEU A 170 -6.25 -0.59 -5.92
C LEU A 170 -4.96 -1.19 -5.36
N LEU A 171 -3.90 -1.28 -6.17
CA LEU A 171 -2.60 -1.81 -5.73
C LEU A 171 -2.07 -1.07 -4.50
N THR A 172 -2.07 0.27 -4.52
CA THR A 172 -1.59 1.10 -3.40
C THR A 172 -2.36 0.89 -2.10
N GLY A 173 -3.63 0.51 -2.15
CA GLY A 173 -4.42 0.21 -0.95
C GLY A 173 -4.36 -1.24 -0.48
N PHE A 174 -3.94 -2.18 -1.32
CA PHE A 174 -3.83 -3.62 -0.97
C PHE A 174 -2.40 -4.05 -0.65
N PHE A 175 -1.43 -3.65 -1.47
CA PHE A 175 -0.08 -4.21 -1.47
C PHE A 175 0.96 -3.09 -1.44
N LEU A 176 1.97 -3.20 -0.57
CA LEU A 176 3.08 -2.26 -0.57
C LEU A 176 4.11 -2.70 -1.62
N PRO A 177 4.68 -1.77 -2.40
CA PRO A 177 5.89 -2.06 -3.14
C PRO A 177 7.04 -2.37 -2.16
N SER A 178 8.08 -3.04 -2.62
CA SER A 178 9.26 -3.30 -1.82
C SER A 178 9.93 -2.01 -1.37
N ASN A 179 10.77 -2.10 -0.33
CA ASN A 179 11.57 -0.96 0.13
C ASN A 179 12.48 -0.37 -0.97
N ILE A 180 12.79 -1.17 -2.01
CA ILE A 180 13.60 -0.74 -3.14
C ILE A 180 12.75 0.10 -4.09
N LEU A 181 11.56 -0.36 -4.46
CA LEU A 181 10.68 0.33 -5.41
C LEU A 181 9.91 1.50 -4.76
N MET A 182 9.66 1.45 -3.45
CA MET A 182 8.90 2.45 -2.68
C MET A 182 9.26 3.91 -2.98
N PRO A 183 10.54 4.35 -2.94
CA PRO A 183 10.88 5.75 -3.23
C PRO A 183 10.56 6.16 -4.67
N TYR A 184 10.76 5.26 -5.64
CA TYR A 184 10.46 5.51 -7.06
C TYR A 184 8.96 5.60 -7.32
N ALA A 185 8.19 4.65 -6.77
CA ALA A 185 6.73 4.65 -6.85
C ALA A 185 6.14 5.90 -6.17
N THR A 186 6.65 6.29 -5.00
CA THR A 186 6.22 7.49 -4.28
C THR A 186 6.49 8.75 -5.10
N LYS A 187 7.68 8.88 -5.69
CA LYS A 187 8.02 10.02 -6.54
C LYS A 187 7.13 10.09 -7.78
N PHE A 188 6.88 8.95 -8.44
CA PHE A 188 5.99 8.87 -9.59
C PHE A 188 4.57 9.36 -9.24
N LEU A 189 4.02 8.91 -8.10
CA LEU A 189 2.70 9.36 -7.63
C LEU A 189 2.69 10.86 -7.29
N GLN A 190 3.76 11.39 -6.68
CA GLN A 190 3.89 12.82 -6.37
C GLN A 190 3.96 13.69 -7.62
N GLN A 191 4.67 13.26 -8.66
CA GLN A 191 4.73 13.98 -9.94
C GLN A 191 3.37 14.01 -10.62
N ALA A 192 2.68 12.87 -10.67
CA ALA A 192 1.35 12.76 -11.26
C ALA A 192 0.26 13.52 -10.47
N SER A 193 0.41 13.63 -9.14
CA SER A 193 -0.50 14.39 -8.27
C SER A 193 -0.15 15.89 -8.17
N GLY A 194 0.99 16.28 -8.73
CA GLY A 194 1.46 17.66 -8.79
C GLY A 194 1.05 18.39 -10.07
N ASP A 195 0.54 17.69 -11.08
CA ASP A 195 0.11 18.23 -12.37
C ASP A 195 -1.42 18.36 -12.46
N PRO A 196 -1.99 19.55 -12.19
CA PRO A 196 -3.45 19.74 -12.21
C PRO A 196 -4.05 19.67 -13.62
N SER A 197 -3.23 19.70 -14.68
CA SER A 197 -3.69 19.59 -16.07
C SER A 197 -3.97 18.15 -16.47
N SER A 198 -3.49 17.20 -15.67
CA SER A 198 -3.66 15.77 -15.89
C SER A 198 -5.06 15.28 -15.49
N THR A 199 -5.68 14.48 -16.35
CA THR A 199 -6.99 13.84 -16.08
C THR A 199 -6.96 12.84 -14.92
N HIS A 200 -5.78 12.37 -14.52
CA HIS A 200 -5.60 11.37 -13.47
C HIS A 200 -5.07 11.97 -12.16
N HIS A 201 -4.92 13.30 -12.07
CA HIS A 201 -4.43 14.03 -10.89
C HIS A 201 -5.14 13.62 -9.58
N ASP A 202 -6.48 13.58 -9.60
CA ASP A 202 -7.27 13.23 -8.43
C ASP A 202 -7.06 11.76 -8.01
N ILE A 203 -6.94 10.85 -8.97
CA ILE A 203 -6.67 9.44 -8.70
C ILE A 203 -5.26 9.29 -8.13
N ALA A 204 -4.26 10.00 -8.68
CA ALA A 204 -2.89 9.99 -8.19
C ALA A 204 -2.78 10.47 -6.73
N LYS A 205 -3.52 11.53 -6.35
CA LYS A 205 -3.62 11.97 -4.94
C LYS A 205 -4.19 10.89 -4.03
N VAL A 206 -5.22 10.18 -4.49
CA VAL A 206 -5.82 9.08 -3.73
C VAL A 206 -4.84 7.91 -3.61
N CYS A 207 -4.13 7.53 -4.69
CA CYS A 207 -3.06 6.53 -4.67
C CYS A 207 -1.99 6.87 -3.63
N GLN A 208 -1.52 8.11 -3.61
CA GLN A 208 -0.50 8.57 -2.66
C GLN A 208 -1.00 8.49 -1.21
N SER A 209 -2.25 8.89 -0.97
CA SER A 209 -2.89 8.77 0.35
C SER A 209 -3.03 7.31 0.78
N ASN A 210 -3.50 6.43 -0.12
CA ASN A 210 -3.64 5.00 0.14
C ASN A 210 -2.31 4.34 0.44
N LEU A 211 -1.26 4.64 -0.33
CA LEU A 211 0.08 4.09 -0.12
C LEU A 211 0.62 4.47 1.27
N ARG A 212 0.46 5.73 1.68
CA ARG A 212 0.84 6.19 3.02
C ARG A 212 0.06 5.46 4.12
N LYS A 213 -1.26 5.30 3.96
CA LYS A 213 -2.11 4.58 4.92
C LYS A 213 -1.74 3.11 5.02
N ASN A 214 -1.49 2.47 3.89
CA ASN A 214 -1.06 1.07 3.82
C ASN A 214 0.27 0.89 4.55
N PHE A 215 1.21 1.83 4.40
CA PHE A 215 2.48 1.80 5.14
C PHE A 215 2.28 1.98 6.66
N MET A 216 1.39 2.89 7.08
CA MET A 216 1.19 3.21 8.50
C MET A 216 0.33 2.19 9.26
N TYR A 217 -0.72 1.65 8.62
CA TYR A 217 -1.76 0.85 9.27
C TYR A 217 -1.88 -0.57 8.70
N GLY A 218 -1.15 -0.88 7.63
CA GLY A 218 -1.28 -2.10 6.86
C GLY A 218 -2.38 -2.02 5.79
N GLY A 219 -2.25 -2.85 4.76
CA GLY A 219 -3.19 -2.96 3.66
C GLY A 219 -4.47 -3.74 4.02
N ARG A 220 -5.48 -3.64 3.16
CA ARG A 220 -6.74 -4.38 3.34
C ARG A 220 -6.50 -5.88 3.13
N ARG A 221 -6.86 -6.71 4.12
CA ARG A 221 -6.59 -8.18 4.11
C ARG A 221 -7.44 -9.00 3.12
N HIS A 222 -8.62 -8.50 2.79
CA HIS A 222 -9.57 -9.18 1.91
C HIS A 222 -9.83 -8.31 0.69
N LEU A 223 -9.76 -8.93 -0.49
CA LEU A 223 -10.09 -8.25 -1.75
C LEU A 223 -11.54 -7.74 -1.73
N PRO A 224 -11.86 -6.69 -2.50
CA PRO A 224 -13.22 -6.15 -2.56
C PRO A 224 -14.17 -7.22 -3.06
N PHE A 225 -15.41 -7.20 -2.56
CA PHE A 225 -16.46 -8.04 -3.12
C PHE A 225 -16.76 -7.62 -4.57
N PRO A 226 -17.26 -8.50 -5.44
CA PRO A 226 -17.54 -8.17 -6.84
C PRO A 226 -18.40 -6.92 -7.03
N VAL A 227 -19.41 -6.71 -6.17
CA VAL A 227 -20.28 -5.52 -6.20
C VAL A 227 -19.50 -4.24 -5.84
N GLU A 228 -18.57 -4.34 -4.89
CA GLU A 228 -17.69 -3.22 -4.53
C GLU A 228 -16.72 -2.91 -5.67
N MET A 229 -16.15 -3.96 -6.30
CA MET A 229 -15.26 -3.84 -7.44
C MET A 229 -15.95 -3.15 -8.62
N ASP A 230 -17.16 -3.57 -8.98
CA ASP A 230 -17.92 -2.95 -10.07
C ASP A 230 -18.27 -1.48 -9.77
N ALA A 231 -18.59 -1.16 -8.51
CA ALA A 231 -18.80 0.22 -8.08
C ALA A 231 -17.52 1.07 -8.18
N LEU A 232 -16.37 0.54 -7.75
CA LEU A 232 -15.05 1.17 -7.89
C LEU A 232 -14.72 1.44 -9.37
N LEU A 233 -14.94 0.45 -10.24
CA LEU A 233 -14.70 0.55 -11.68
C LEU A 233 -15.56 1.60 -12.37
N LYS A 234 -16.76 1.86 -11.84
CA LYS A 234 -17.68 2.91 -12.31
C LYS A 234 -17.44 4.28 -11.66
N GLY A 235 -16.36 4.46 -10.91
CA GLY A 235 -16.05 5.70 -10.19
C GLY A 235 -16.93 5.97 -8.96
N ARG A 236 -17.73 4.99 -8.53
CA ARG A 236 -18.62 5.06 -7.36
C ARG A 236 -17.94 4.45 -6.13
N SER A 237 -16.72 4.92 -5.84
CA SER A 237 -15.88 4.38 -4.75
C SER A 237 -16.28 4.83 -3.35
N ALA A 238 -17.31 5.68 -3.23
CA ALA A 238 -17.82 6.18 -1.97
C ALA A 238 -19.16 5.50 -1.60
N ARG A 239 -19.22 4.94 -0.39
CA ARG A 239 -20.41 4.32 0.19
C ARG A 239 -20.87 5.11 1.41
N ARG A 240 -22.17 5.33 1.52
CA ARG A 240 -22.78 5.92 2.73
C ARG A 240 -22.74 4.89 3.87
N LEU A 241 -22.16 5.29 4.99
CA LEU A 241 -22.13 4.51 6.23
C LEU A 241 -22.90 5.28 7.30
N GLU A 242 -23.80 4.58 7.98
CA GLU A 242 -24.57 5.09 9.11
C GLU A 242 -23.95 4.53 10.38
N VAL A 243 -23.51 5.41 11.27
CA VAL A 243 -22.90 5.10 12.57
C VAL A 243 -23.89 5.51 13.65
N LEU A 244 -24.31 4.55 14.46
CA LEU A 244 -25.19 4.82 15.59
C LEU A 244 -24.37 5.36 16.76
N MET A 245 -24.70 6.56 17.22
CA MET A 245 -24.08 7.22 18.35
C MET A 245 -24.85 6.94 19.65
N PHE A 246 -24.20 7.20 20.79
CA PHE A 246 -24.86 7.17 22.09
C PHE A 246 -26.05 8.14 22.12
N GLY A 247 -27.17 7.70 22.70
CA GLY A 247 -28.41 8.49 22.72
C GLY A 247 -29.31 8.32 21.48
N GLY A 248 -28.98 7.41 20.55
CA GLY A 248 -29.83 7.09 19.41
C GLY A 248 -29.69 8.06 18.22
N VAL A 249 -28.69 8.93 18.26
CA VAL A 249 -28.37 9.83 17.13
C VAL A 249 -27.65 9.04 16.05
N GLU A 250 -28.05 9.23 14.80
CA GLU A 250 -27.39 8.60 13.65
C GLU A 250 -26.41 9.59 13.00
N TYR A 251 -25.13 9.22 12.93
CA TYR A 251 -24.12 9.96 12.18
C TYR A 251 -23.95 9.32 10.80
N VAL A 252 -24.08 10.14 9.77
CA VAL A 252 -24.05 9.69 8.38
C VAL A 252 -22.78 10.21 7.72
N THR A 253 -21.90 9.31 7.30
CA THR A 253 -20.67 9.66 6.59
C THR A 253 -20.51 8.91 5.27
N ARG A 254 -19.53 9.30 4.47
CA ARG A 254 -19.16 8.64 3.22
C ARG A 254 -17.79 8.00 3.37
N ILE A 255 -17.76 6.68 3.41
CA ILE A 255 -16.51 5.91 3.44
C ILE A 255 -16.07 5.55 2.02
N ARG A 256 -14.76 5.43 1.84
CA ARG A 256 -14.13 4.89 0.62
C ARG A 256 -13.58 3.50 0.91
N THR A 257 -13.20 2.78 -0.15
CA THR A 257 -12.65 1.40 -0.06
C THR A 257 -11.47 1.25 0.90
N PHE A 258 -10.63 2.27 1.05
CA PHE A 258 -9.45 2.24 1.92
C PHE A 258 -9.56 3.22 3.11
N THR A 259 -10.77 3.61 3.51
CA THR A 259 -10.98 4.40 4.73
C THR A 259 -10.63 3.57 5.96
N VAL A 260 -9.79 4.11 6.84
CA VAL A 260 -9.39 3.44 8.08
C VAL A 260 -10.34 3.84 9.20
N ALA A 261 -10.70 2.88 10.07
CA ALA A 261 -11.60 3.13 11.20
C ALA A 261 -11.14 4.29 12.11
N LYS A 262 -9.83 4.46 12.28
CA LYS A 262 -9.23 5.58 13.01
C LYS A 262 -9.56 6.94 12.40
N GLU A 263 -9.54 7.06 11.07
CA GLU A 263 -9.89 8.31 10.38
C GLU A 263 -11.37 8.65 10.59
N LEU A 264 -12.22 7.63 10.51
CA LEU A 264 -13.65 7.80 10.76
C LEU A 264 -13.93 8.18 12.22
N LEU A 265 -13.25 7.53 13.16
CA LEU A 265 -13.35 7.86 14.59
C LEU A 265 -12.92 9.31 14.84
N GLN A 266 -11.81 9.72 14.24
CA GLN A 266 -11.33 11.10 14.31
C GLN A 266 -12.35 12.10 13.77
N GLU A 267 -12.89 11.85 12.57
CA GLU A 267 -13.93 12.70 11.97
C GLU A 267 -15.14 12.84 12.91
N ILE A 268 -15.59 11.74 13.51
CA ILE A 268 -16.74 11.73 14.42
C ILE A 268 -16.42 12.49 15.72
N CYS A 269 -15.26 12.26 16.33
CA CYS A 269 -14.83 12.95 17.56
C CYS A 269 -14.71 14.46 17.35
N GLU A 270 -14.10 14.90 16.24
CA GLU A 270 -14.00 16.31 15.88
C GLU A 270 -15.38 16.97 15.72
N GLN A 271 -16.35 16.28 15.11
CA GLN A 271 -17.74 16.76 15.00
C GLN A 271 -18.45 16.86 16.35
N MET A 272 -18.10 16.02 17.32
CA MET A 272 -18.62 16.10 18.69
C MET A 272 -17.92 17.15 19.56
N GLY A 273 -16.88 17.81 19.04
CA GLY A 273 -16.05 18.76 19.80
C GLY A 273 -14.99 18.10 20.69
N ALA A 274 -14.77 16.79 20.56
CA ALA A 274 -13.71 16.06 21.24
C ALA A 274 -12.47 16.01 20.33
N GLY A 275 -11.66 17.07 20.39
CA GLY A 275 -10.48 17.23 19.52
C GLY A 275 -9.17 16.76 20.14
N GLU A 276 -9.16 16.47 21.45
CA GLU A 276 -7.93 16.08 22.14
C GLU A 276 -7.62 14.59 21.92
N GLN A 277 -6.33 14.28 21.73
CA GLN A 277 -5.90 12.91 21.43
C GLN A 277 -6.16 11.93 22.58
N GLU A 278 -6.21 12.43 23.82
CA GLU A 278 -6.53 11.65 25.02
C GLU A 278 -8.02 11.28 25.04
N GLU A 279 -8.90 12.26 24.79
CA GLU A 279 -10.35 12.02 24.69
C GLU A 279 -10.70 11.04 23.57
N MET A 280 -10.05 11.18 22.41
CA MET A 280 -10.27 10.30 21.27
C MET A 280 -9.94 8.82 21.55
N GLN A 281 -9.04 8.54 22.50
CA GLN A 281 -8.70 7.17 22.90
C GLN A 281 -9.81 6.49 23.70
N GLU A 282 -10.76 7.25 24.23
CA GLU A 282 -11.92 6.72 24.96
C GLU A 282 -13.05 6.25 24.02
N PHE A 283 -13.00 6.64 22.74
CA PHE A 283 -14.00 6.24 21.75
C PHE A 283 -13.58 4.98 20.99
N ALA A 284 -14.57 4.16 20.64
CA ALA A 284 -14.37 2.97 19.81
C ALA A 284 -15.57 2.76 18.86
N LEU A 285 -15.29 2.17 17.70
CA LEU A 285 -16.32 1.77 16.74
C LEU A 285 -16.64 0.28 16.91
N PHE A 286 -17.94 -0.03 17.03
CA PHE A 286 -18.43 -1.40 17.15
C PHE A 286 -19.22 -1.82 15.90
N ALA A 287 -18.92 -3.00 15.38
CA ALA A 287 -19.72 -3.61 14.31
C ALA A 287 -20.79 -4.52 14.93
N ILE A 288 -22.05 -4.10 14.88
CA ILE A 288 -23.18 -4.87 15.42
C ILE A 288 -23.83 -5.66 14.28
N ARG A 289 -23.68 -6.99 14.31
CA ARG A 289 -24.42 -7.88 13.41
C ARG A 289 -25.77 -8.20 14.04
N LYS A 290 -26.87 -7.64 13.53
CA LYS A 290 -28.21 -8.11 13.91
C LYS A 290 -28.36 -9.56 13.44
N ALA A 291 -28.63 -10.48 14.36
CA ALA A 291 -29.01 -11.83 13.99
C ALA A 291 -30.31 -11.72 13.19
N SER A 292 -30.28 -12.18 11.94
CA SER A 292 -31.51 -12.35 11.16
C SER A 292 -32.36 -13.37 11.92
N ASP A 293 -33.51 -12.94 12.43
CA ASP A 293 -34.53 -13.84 12.94
C ASP A 293 -34.83 -14.88 11.86
N LYS A 294 -34.34 -16.11 12.08
CA LYS A 294 -34.91 -17.30 11.45
C LYS A 294 -36.23 -17.55 12.14
N ASN A 295 -37.22 -16.71 11.88
CA ASN A 295 -38.63 -16.94 12.22
C ASN A 295 -39.49 -16.08 11.29
N GLY A 296 -39.67 -16.58 10.07
CA GLY A 296 -40.64 -16.08 9.10
C GLY A 296 -41.30 -17.26 8.43
N LYS A 297 -42.34 -17.78 9.11
CA LYS A 297 -43.46 -18.63 8.69
C LYS A 297 -43.36 -19.40 7.37
#